data_AF-A0A679IMZ1-F1
#
_entry.id   AF-A0A679IMZ1-F1
#
_cell.length_a   1.000
_cell.length_b   1.000
_cell.length_c   1.000
_cell.angle_alpha   90.00
_cell.angle_beta   90.00
_cell.angle_gamma   90.00
#
_symmetry.space_group_name_H-M   'P 1'
#
loop_
_entity.id
_entity.type
_entity.pdbx_description
1 polymer ?
#
loop_
_entity_poly.entity_id
_entity_poly.type
_entity_poly.pdbx_seq_one_letter_code
_entity_poly.pdbx_strand_id
1 'polypeptide(L)'
;MEILGMKEQKIKILDTPLGNKISISADFELPEKLNMEILIAIKLVELEMEFQGINIEKIKGTNLIILSSGIIELKMSSIGNYIRFSVIDYSKLINISNEIARIAVIIEELVHNFLNYSDEEKIKLIDIKILKRLDQNVEIEDIFDMSTIQDSEKISYLVLTPENFDK
;
A
#
# COMPACT_ATOMS: atom_id res chain seq x y z
N MET A 1 4.51 7.73 -18.15
CA MET A 1 3.28 7.18 -18.75
C MET A 1 2.14 7.79 -17.95
N GLU A 2 1.37 8.71 -18.54
CA GLU A 2 0.20 9.29 -17.86
C GLU A 2 -0.92 8.25 -17.85
N ILE A 3 -1.38 7.86 -16.66
CA ILE A 3 -2.65 7.15 -16.54
C ILE A 3 -3.74 8.20 -16.83
N LEU A 4 -4.44 8.05 -17.95
CA LEU A 4 -5.45 9.00 -18.43
C LEU A 4 -6.47 9.35 -17.33
N GLY A 5 -6.49 10.61 -16.91
CA GLY A 5 -7.39 11.13 -15.86
C GLY A 5 -6.77 11.24 -14.47
N MET A 6 -5.59 10.66 -14.24
CA MET A 6 -4.85 10.82 -12.99
C MET A 6 -3.87 11.98 -13.09
N LYS A 7 -3.76 12.78 -12.03
CA LYS A 7 -2.70 13.77 -11.91
C LYS A 7 -1.55 13.11 -11.15
N GLU A 8 -0.39 13.00 -11.80
CA GLU A 8 0.84 12.66 -11.07
C GLU A 8 1.07 13.76 -10.04
N GLN A 9 1.02 13.40 -8.77
CA GLN A 9 1.20 14.34 -7.68
C GLN A 9 2.68 14.34 -7.33
N LYS A 10 3.35 15.49 -7.46
CA LYS A 10 4.67 15.69 -6.86
C LYS A 10 4.50 15.81 -5.36
N ILE A 11 4.36 14.68 -4.72
CA ILE A 11 4.43 14.58 -3.27
C ILE A 11 5.86 14.93 -2.86
N LYS A 12 6.03 15.66 -1.75
CA LYS A 12 7.32 15.74 -1.08
C LYS A 12 7.65 14.34 -0.55
N ILE A 13 8.34 13.55 -1.37
CA ILE A 13 8.77 12.22 -0.98
C ILE A 13 9.84 12.40 0.11
N LEU A 14 9.75 11.61 1.18
CA LEU A 14 10.87 11.44 2.11
C LEU A 14 12.05 10.87 1.32
N ASP A 15 13.22 11.52 1.37
CA ASP A 15 14.44 11.00 0.74
C ASP A 15 14.89 9.72 1.47
N THR A 16 14.32 8.61 1.05
CA THR A 16 14.42 7.28 1.65
C THR A 16 14.61 6.27 0.53
N PRO A 17 15.45 5.22 0.72
CA PRO A 17 15.65 4.19 -0.30
C PRO A 17 14.34 3.62 -0.87
N LEU A 18 13.36 3.32 -0.02
CA LEU A 18 12.05 2.79 -0.44
C LEU A 18 11.17 3.88 -1.06
N GLY A 19 11.16 5.09 -0.48
CA GLY A 19 10.45 6.22 -1.07
C GLY A 19 10.89 6.52 -2.50
N ASN A 20 12.18 6.34 -2.81
CA ASN A 20 12.73 6.48 -4.16
C ASN A 20 12.30 5.36 -5.13
N LYS A 21 11.71 4.27 -4.64
CA LYS A 21 11.08 3.22 -5.46
C LYS A 21 9.57 3.41 -5.63
N ILE A 22 8.96 4.38 -4.96
CA ILE A 22 7.51 4.60 -4.96
C ILE A 22 7.18 5.91 -5.66
N SER A 23 6.47 5.84 -6.79
CA SER A 23 5.74 6.99 -7.34
C SER A 23 4.36 7.05 -6.70
N ILE A 24 3.80 8.25 -6.51
CA ILE A 24 2.46 8.41 -5.92
C ILE A 24 1.56 9.15 -6.90
N SER A 25 0.39 8.58 -7.18
CA SER A 25 -0.59 9.11 -8.14
C SER A 25 -1.96 9.20 -7.49
N ALA A 26 -2.72 10.27 -7.76
CA ALA A 26 -4.08 10.42 -7.24
C ALA A 26 -5.04 11.07 -8.26
N ASP A 27 -6.33 10.76 -8.15
CA ASP A 27 -7.40 11.39 -8.95
C ASP A 27 -7.94 12.70 -8.34
N PHE A 28 -7.34 13.15 -7.23
CA PHE A 28 -7.69 14.35 -6.48
C PHE A 28 -6.43 15.03 -5.91
N GLU A 29 -6.61 16.21 -5.30
CA GLU A 29 -5.55 16.86 -4.52
C GLU A 29 -5.46 16.20 -3.14
N LEU A 30 -4.32 15.57 -2.86
CA LEU A 30 -4.10 14.87 -1.60
C LEU A 30 -3.99 15.87 -0.45
N PRO A 31 -4.80 15.74 0.62
CA PRO A 31 -4.64 16.56 1.81
C PRO A 31 -3.24 16.36 2.42
N GLU A 32 -2.66 17.44 2.96
CA GLU A 32 -1.35 17.41 3.62
C GLU A 32 -1.28 16.34 4.72
N LYS A 33 -2.37 16.17 5.47
CA LYS A 33 -2.47 15.15 6.51
C LYS A 33 -2.27 13.73 5.96
N LEU A 34 -2.99 13.38 4.89
CA LEU A 34 -2.86 12.06 4.27
C LEU A 34 -1.48 11.87 3.66
N ASN A 35 -0.92 12.92 3.05
CA ASN A 35 0.44 12.88 2.56
C ASN A 35 1.44 12.50 3.67
N MET A 36 1.34 13.12 4.84
CA MET A 36 2.17 12.76 5.99
C MET A 36 1.97 11.32 6.47
N GLU A 37 0.73 10.83 6.51
CA GLU A 37 0.41 9.44 6.87
C GLU A 37 1.05 8.44 5.90
N ILE A 38 1.02 8.72 4.59
CA ILE A 38 1.67 7.89 3.57
C ILE A 38 3.18 7.85 3.77
N LEU A 39 3.80 9.01 4.02
CA LEU A 39 5.23 9.11 4.23
C LEU A 39 5.67 8.33 5.49
N ILE A 40 4.88 8.42 6.58
CA ILE A 40 5.11 7.64 7.80
C ILE A 40 5.04 6.14 7.49
N ALA A 41 3.99 5.69 6.79
CA ALA A 41 3.82 4.28 6.43
C ALA A 41 5.01 3.75 5.60
N ILE A 42 5.42 4.50 4.56
CA ILE A 42 6.59 4.14 3.73
C ILE A 42 7.84 3.98 4.59
N LYS A 43 8.12 4.93 5.49
CA LYS A 43 9.31 4.86 6.33
C LYS A 43 9.27 3.67 7.30
N LEU A 44 8.10 3.38 7.86
CA LEU A 44 7.93 2.28 8.79
C LEU A 44 8.10 0.90 8.10
N VAL A 45 7.59 0.75 6.87
CA VAL A 45 7.80 -0.43 6.04
C VAL A 45 9.28 -0.56 5.68
N GLU A 46 9.93 0.52 5.23
CA GLU A 46 11.37 0.53 4.94
C GLU A 46 12.20 -0.03 6.10
N LEU A 47 11.95 0.45 7.32
CA LEU A 47 12.65 -0.04 8.51
C LEU A 47 12.44 -1.54 8.77
N GLU A 48 11.24 -2.06 8.47
CA GLU A 48 10.99 -3.51 8.56
C GLU A 48 11.74 -4.29 7.50
N MET A 49 11.77 -3.77 6.27
CA MET A 49 12.49 -4.40 5.17
C MET A 49 14.00 -4.46 5.46
N GLU A 50 14.56 -3.36 5.97
CA GLU A 50 15.96 -3.29 6.41
C GLU A 50 16.23 -4.27 7.55
N PHE A 51 15.34 -4.34 8.55
CA PHE A 51 15.45 -5.30 9.66
C PHE A 51 15.42 -6.76 9.19
N GLN A 52 14.62 -7.08 8.17
CA GLN A 52 14.58 -8.41 7.54
C GLN A 52 15.77 -8.66 6.58
N GLY A 53 16.67 -7.70 6.41
CA GLY A 53 17.83 -7.82 5.51
C GLY A 53 17.46 -7.73 4.02
N ILE A 54 16.30 -7.17 3.68
CA ILE A 54 15.86 -7.01 2.29
C ILE A 54 16.64 -5.87 1.65
N ASN A 55 17.21 -6.14 0.47
CA ASN A 55 17.93 -5.14 -0.30
C ASN A 55 16.94 -4.29 -1.13
N ILE A 56 16.57 -3.12 -0.60
CA ILE A 56 15.59 -2.21 -1.20
C ILE A 56 16.01 -1.74 -2.60
N GLU A 57 17.31 -1.63 -2.88
CA GLU A 57 17.78 -1.18 -4.18
C GLU A 57 17.40 -2.11 -5.34
N LYS A 58 17.18 -3.40 -5.03
CA LYS A 58 16.79 -4.41 -6.02
C LYS A 58 15.27 -4.51 -6.22
N ILE A 59 14.48 -3.77 -5.45
CA ILE A 59 13.02 -3.78 -5.56
C ILE A 59 12.60 -3.04 -6.84
N LYS A 60 11.60 -3.60 -7.53
CA LYS A 60 10.99 -2.95 -8.70
C LYS A 60 10.18 -1.72 -8.26
N GLY A 61 10.22 -0.66 -9.06
CA GLY A 61 9.39 0.52 -8.82
C GLY A 61 7.91 0.16 -8.73
N THR A 62 7.22 0.82 -7.80
CA THR A 62 5.78 0.67 -7.56
C THR A 62 5.10 2.02 -7.69
N ASN A 63 3.89 2.04 -8.24
CA ASN A 63 3.04 3.23 -8.17
C ASN A 63 1.99 3.03 -7.08
N LEU A 64 2.02 3.88 -6.06
CA LEU A 64 0.98 3.96 -5.04
C LEU A 64 -0.15 4.85 -5.59
N ILE A 65 -1.29 4.25 -5.86
CA ILE A 65 -2.45 4.90 -6.47
C ILE A 65 -3.49 5.17 -5.38
N ILE A 66 -3.92 6.41 -5.23
CA ILE A 66 -4.91 6.82 -4.22
C ILE A 66 -6.13 7.39 -4.94
N LEU A 67 -7.29 6.76 -4.73
CA LEU A 67 -8.49 7.02 -5.51
C LEU A 67 -9.61 7.47 -4.58
N SER A 68 -10.21 8.61 -4.89
CA SER A 68 -11.40 9.11 -4.17
C SER A 68 -12.64 8.24 -4.39
N SER A 69 -12.70 7.52 -5.51
CA SER A 69 -13.81 6.64 -5.88
C SER A 69 -13.66 5.18 -5.41
N GLY A 70 -12.44 4.77 -5.06
CA GLY A 70 -12.08 3.36 -4.88
C GLY A 70 -12.05 2.52 -6.16
N ILE A 71 -12.31 3.09 -7.34
CA ILE A 71 -12.39 2.36 -8.62
C ILE A 71 -11.05 2.41 -9.36
N ILE A 72 -10.38 1.26 -9.48
CA ILE A 72 -9.14 1.12 -10.24
C ILE A 72 -9.46 0.95 -11.73
N GLU A 73 -9.12 1.95 -12.56
CA GLU A 73 -9.15 1.81 -14.02
C GLU A 73 -7.72 1.68 -14.59
N LEU A 74 -7.35 0.46 -15.02
CA LEU A 74 -6.10 0.23 -15.74
C LEU A 74 -6.34 0.35 -17.24
N LYS A 75 -5.99 1.50 -17.84
CA LYS A 75 -5.89 1.65 -19.30
C LYS A 75 -4.46 1.33 -19.73
N MET A 76 -4.24 0.08 -20.16
CA MET A 76 -2.93 -0.32 -20.68
C MET A 76 -2.63 0.41 -21.99
N SER A 77 -1.57 1.23 -22.00
CA SER A 77 -0.89 1.59 -23.24
C SER A 77 0.01 0.43 -23.67
N SER A 78 0.31 0.35 -24.97
CA SER A 78 0.95 -0.78 -25.67
C SER A 78 2.38 -1.15 -25.26
N ILE A 79 2.83 -0.77 -24.06
CA ILE A 79 4.19 -1.00 -23.56
C ILE A 79 4.09 -1.94 -22.37
N GLY A 80 4.51 -3.19 -22.57
CA GLY A 80 4.46 -4.30 -21.61
C GLY A 80 5.40 -4.18 -20.40
N ASN A 81 5.52 -2.98 -19.83
CA ASN A 81 6.22 -2.80 -18.56
C ASN A 81 5.29 -3.23 -17.42
N TYR A 82 5.72 -4.25 -16.68
CA TYR A 82 5.09 -4.66 -15.42
C TYR A 82 5.35 -3.59 -14.36
N ILE A 83 4.44 -2.64 -14.24
CA ILE A 83 4.37 -1.71 -13.11
C ILE A 83 3.62 -2.43 -12.00
N ARG A 84 4.20 -2.47 -10.79
CA ARG A 84 3.47 -2.92 -9.60
C ARG A 84 2.63 -1.77 -9.07
N PHE A 85 1.42 -2.08 -8.63
CA PHE A 85 0.47 -1.10 -8.12
C PHE A 85 0.05 -1.51 -6.71
N SER A 86 0.09 -0.55 -5.79
CA SER A 86 -0.63 -0.60 -4.52
C SER A 86 -1.75 0.42 -4.60
N VAL A 87 -2.97 0.06 -4.20
CA VAL A 87 -4.14 0.94 -4.37
C VAL A 87 -4.79 1.22 -3.03
N ILE A 88 -5.05 2.50 -2.77
CA ILE A 88 -5.74 2.97 -1.57
C ILE A 88 -7.03 3.66 -1.96
N ASP A 89 -8.14 3.19 -1.38
CA ASP A 89 -9.45 3.83 -1.48
C ASP A 89 -9.56 4.94 -0.43
N TYR A 90 -9.41 6.19 -0.90
CA TYR A 90 -9.47 7.36 -0.04
C TYR A 90 -10.84 7.54 0.62
N SER A 91 -11.94 7.15 -0.04
CA SER A 91 -13.29 7.31 0.53
C SER A 91 -13.49 6.50 1.80
N LYS A 92 -12.90 5.29 1.84
CA LYS A 92 -12.88 4.45 3.05
C LYS A 92 -11.94 5.05 4.09
N LEU A 93 -10.77 5.51 3.65
CA LEU A 93 -9.74 6.04 4.53
C LEU A 93 -10.20 7.29 5.30
N ILE A 94 -10.91 8.24 4.66
CA ILE A 94 -11.40 9.46 5.33
C ILE A 94 -12.44 9.20 6.42
N ASN A 95 -13.17 8.08 6.33
CA ASN A 95 -14.18 7.71 7.32
C ASN A 95 -13.55 7.12 8.59
N ILE A 96 -12.27 6.73 8.52
CA ILE A 96 -11.51 6.27 9.68
C ILE A 96 -11.03 7.51 10.44
N SER A 97 -11.56 7.72 11.64
CA SER A 97 -11.17 8.86 12.49
C SER A 97 -9.77 8.69 13.09
N ASN A 98 -9.39 7.46 13.43
CA ASN A 98 -8.11 7.12 14.03
C ASN A 98 -6.96 7.20 13.00
N GLU A 99 -5.95 8.02 13.29
CA GLU A 99 -4.76 8.19 12.44
C GLU A 99 -3.92 6.92 12.32
N ILE A 100 -3.75 6.18 13.42
CA ILE A 100 -3.00 4.93 13.42
C ILE A 100 -3.67 3.91 12.50
N ALA A 101 -5.01 3.82 12.55
CA ALA A 101 -5.76 2.92 11.69
C ALA A 101 -5.65 3.31 10.20
N ARG A 102 -5.64 4.62 9.86
CA ARG A 102 -5.36 5.06 8.48
C ARG A 102 -3.96 4.67 8.02
N ILE A 103 -2.95 4.89 8.86
CA ILE A 103 -1.56 4.49 8.59
C ILE A 103 -1.45 2.97 8.43
N ALA A 104 -2.18 2.20 9.22
CA ALA A 104 -2.20 0.74 9.16
C ALA A 104 -2.68 0.22 7.79
N VAL A 105 -3.78 0.76 7.27
CA VAL A 105 -4.28 0.41 5.93
C VAL A 105 -3.22 0.68 4.85
N ILE A 106 -2.48 1.78 4.96
CA ILE A 106 -1.40 2.10 4.02
C ILE A 106 -0.23 1.09 4.17
N ILE A 107 0.12 0.72 5.40
CA ILE A 107 1.19 -0.26 5.67
C ILE A 107 0.83 -1.62 5.08
N GLU A 108 -0.39 -2.11 5.31
CA GLU A 108 -0.89 -3.39 4.80
C GLU A 108 -0.70 -3.46 3.28
N GLU A 109 -1.20 -2.47 2.53
CA GLU A 109 -1.06 -2.41 1.07
C GLU A 109 0.40 -2.43 0.58
N LEU A 110 1.30 -1.77 1.32
CA LEU A 110 2.73 -1.75 1.00
C LEU A 110 3.39 -3.10 1.34
N VAL A 111 3.05 -3.71 2.48
CA VAL A 111 3.56 -5.02 2.92
C VAL A 111 3.12 -6.11 1.95
N HIS A 112 1.84 -6.15 1.58
CA HIS A 112 1.32 -7.05 0.56
C HIS A 112 2.12 -6.94 -0.74
N ASN A 113 2.33 -5.71 -1.23
CA ASN A 113 3.01 -5.47 -2.51
C ASN A 113 4.51 -5.79 -2.49
N PHE A 114 5.23 -5.43 -1.43
CA PHE A 114 6.69 -5.56 -1.37
C PHE A 114 7.17 -6.89 -0.81
N LEU A 115 6.49 -7.42 0.21
CA LEU A 115 6.89 -8.65 0.88
C LEU A 115 6.24 -9.90 0.28
N ASN A 116 5.19 -9.73 -0.54
CA ASN A 116 4.56 -10.79 -1.32
C ASN A 116 4.20 -12.03 -0.47
N TYR A 117 3.72 -11.79 0.74
CA TYR A 117 3.15 -12.84 1.57
C TYR A 117 1.76 -13.20 1.03
N SER A 118 1.46 -14.49 0.94
CA SER A 118 0.13 -14.99 0.55
C SER A 118 -0.76 -15.31 1.75
N ASP A 119 -0.26 -15.06 2.96
CA ASP A 119 -0.85 -15.47 4.22
C ASP A 119 -1.25 -14.22 5.01
N GLU A 120 -2.56 -13.97 5.04
CA GLU A 120 -3.20 -12.82 5.69
C GLU A 120 -2.83 -12.70 7.18
N GLU A 121 -2.74 -13.82 7.91
CA GLU A 121 -2.39 -13.78 9.33
C GLU A 121 -0.95 -13.32 9.52
N LYS A 122 -0.03 -13.75 8.65
CA LYS A 122 1.36 -13.29 8.70
C LYS A 122 1.49 -11.80 8.39
N ILE A 123 0.69 -11.29 7.45
CA ILE A 123 0.71 -9.87 7.10
C ILE A 123 0.24 -9.04 8.29
N LYS A 124 -0.89 -9.40 8.89
CA LYS A 124 -1.40 -8.71 10.09
C LYS A 124 -0.37 -8.68 11.22
N LEU A 125 0.33 -9.79 11.46
CA LEU A 125 1.42 -9.84 12.46
C LEU A 125 2.57 -8.89 12.16
N ILE A 126 2.95 -8.77 10.88
CA ILE A 126 3.96 -7.82 10.42
C ILE A 126 3.44 -6.39 10.58
N ASP A 127 2.21 -6.11 10.17
CA ASP A 127 1.61 -4.78 10.25
C ASP A 127 1.59 -4.26 11.69
N ILE A 128 1.15 -5.08 12.65
CA ILE A 128 1.19 -4.72 14.08
C ILE A 128 2.61 -4.47 14.54
N LYS A 129 3.57 -5.33 14.15
CA LYS A 129 4.98 -5.17 14.54
C LYS A 129 5.53 -3.84 14.02
N ILE A 130 5.16 -3.46 12.80
CA ILE A 130 5.52 -2.19 12.19
C ILE A 130 4.84 -1.03 12.95
N LEU A 131 3.52 -1.11 13.17
CA LEU A 131 2.72 -0.09 13.85
C LEU A 131 3.14 0.13 15.30
N LYS A 132 3.62 -0.91 15.99
CA LYS A 132 4.18 -0.79 17.34
C LYS A 132 5.39 0.12 17.42
N ARG A 133 6.09 0.39 16.32
CA ARG A 133 7.16 1.41 16.28
C ARG A 133 6.62 2.84 16.38
N LEU A 134 5.35 3.06 16.00
CA LEU A 134 4.66 4.33 16.11
C LEU A 134 3.95 4.46 17.46
N ASP A 135 3.23 3.42 17.89
CA ASP A 135 2.53 3.37 19.18
C ASP A 135 2.57 1.95 19.76
N GLN A 136 3.18 1.80 20.93
CA GLN A 136 3.38 0.50 21.61
C GLN A 136 2.06 -0.15 22.06
N ASN A 137 0.99 0.63 22.20
CA ASN A 137 -0.31 0.15 22.71
C ASN A 137 -1.22 -0.41 21.61
N VAL A 138 -0.78 -0.40 20.35
CA VAL A 138 -1.57 -0.86 19.22
C VAL A 138 -1.85 -2.36 19.32
N GLU A 139 -3.14 -2.72 19.35
CA GLU A 139 -3.62 -4.09 19.29
C GLU A 139 -4.29 -4.41 17.93
N ILE A 140 -4.46 -5.69 17.63
CA ILE A 140 -5.06 -6.18 16.37
C ILE A 140 -6.47 -5.62 16.18
N GLU A 141 -7.22 -5.62 17.28
CA GLU A 141 -8.63 -5.27 17.36
C GLU A 141 -8.86 -3.77 17.11
N ASP A 142 -7.82 -2.94 17.31
CA ASP A 142 -7.85 -1.50 17.05
C ASP A 142 -7.72 -1.15 15.56
N ILE A 143 -7.24 -2.08 14.74
CA ILE A 143 -6.89 -1.87 13.34
C ILE A 143 -7.81 -2.65 12.41
N PHE A 144 -8.09 -3.91 12.74
CA PHE A 144 -8.84 -4.82 11.89
C PHE A 144 -10.17 -5.13 12.57
N ASP A 145 -11.28 -4.82 11.90
CA ASP A 145 -12.60 -5.29 12.33
C ASP A 145 -12.66 -6.81 12.15
N MET A 146 -12.25 -7.55 13.18
CA MET A 146 -12.22 -9.01 13.19
C MET A 146 -13.63 -9.61 13.01
N SER A 147 -14.70 -8.82 13.13
CA SER A 147 -16.08 -9.26 12.83
C SER A 147 -16.36 -9.47 11.34
N THR A 148 -15.50 -8.93 10.47
CA THR A 148 -15.54 -9.14 9.01
C THR A 148 -14.76 -10.36 8.54
N ILE A 149 -14.03 -11.04 9.43
CA ILE A 149 -13.54 -12.41 9.19
C ILE A 149 -14.73 -13.37 9.37
N GLN A 150 -15.71 -13.24 8.50
CA GLN A 150 -16.54 -14.37 8.14
C GLN A 150 -15.69 -15.26 7.23
N ASP A 151 -15.84 -16.58 7.34
CA ASP A 151 -15.30 -17.62 6.43
C ASP A 151 -15.85 -17.48 4.99
N SER A 152 -16.02 -16.26 4.49
CA SER A 152 -16.61 -15.96 3.21
C SER A 152 -15.52 -15.79 2.16
N GLU A 153 -15.34 -16.88 1.42
CA GLU A 153 -15.08 -16.89 -0.02
C GLU A 153 -13.85 -16.11 -0.49
N LYS A 154 -12.80 -16.87 -0.81
CA LYS A 154 -11.77 -16.60 -1.84
C LYS A 154 -11.94 -15.23 -2.51
N ILE A 155 -11.43 -14.18 -1.88
CA ILE A 155 -11.08 -12.97 -2.61
C ILE A 155 -9.87 -13.39 -3.45
N SER A 156 -10.14 -13.76 -4.69
CA SER A 156 -9.10 -13.95 -5.68
C SER A 156 -8.48 -12.59 -5.96
N TYR A 157 -7.46 -12.23 -5.19
CA TYR A 157 -6.50 -11.25 -5.64
C TYR A 157 -6.04 -11.68 -7.03
N LEU A 158 -6.19 -10.79 -8.01
CA LEU A 158 -5.59 -10.99 -9.31
C LEU A 158 -4.08 -10.82 -9.14
N VAL A 159 -3.41 -11.85 -8.61
CA VAL A 159 -1.96 -11.92 -8.63
C VAL A 159 -1.59 -12.11 -10.08
N LEU A 160 -1.18 -11.02 -10.72
CA LEU A 160 -0.58 -11.02 -12.04
C LEU A 160 0.82 -11.63 -11.93
N THR A 161 0.89 -12.93 -11.65
CA THR A 161 2.10 -13.72 -11.90
C THR A 161 2.21 -13.95 -13.41
N PRO A 162 3.43 -13.98 -13.97
CA PRO A 162 3.64 -14.26 -15.40
C PRO A 162 2.99 -15.57 -15.88
N GLU A 163 2.78 -16.51 -14.97
CA GLU A 163 2.24 -17.85 -15.22
C GLU A 163 0.74 -17.85 -15.59
N ASN A 164 0.02 -16.76 -15.33
CA ASN A 164 -1.42 -16.65 -15.57
C ASN A 164 -1.80 -15.99 -16.91
N PHE A 165 -0.82 -15.63 -17.75
CA PHE A 165 -1.06 -14.95 -19.05
C PHE A 165 -1.05 -15.88 -20.28
N ASP A 166 -0.56 -17.12 -20.15
CA ASP A 166 -0.43 -18.07 -21.27
C ASP A 166 -1.52 -19.17 -21.27
N LYS A 167 -2.73 -18.86 -20.78
CA LYS A 167 -3.91 -19.73 -20.92
C LYS A 167 -5.03 -19.06 -21.71
#